data_AF-A0A931QN22-F1
#
_entry.id   AF-A0A931QN22-F1
#
_cell.length_a   1.000
_cell.length_b   1.000
_cell.length_c   1.000
_cell.angle_alpha   90.00
_cell.angle_beta   90.00
_cell.angle_gamma   90.00
#
_symmetry.space_group_name_H-M   'P 1'
#
loop_
_entity.id
_entity.type
_entity.pdbx_description
1 polymer ?
#
loop_
_entity_poly.entity_id
_entity_poly.type
_entity_poly.pdbx_seq_one_letter_code
_entity_poly.pdbx_strand_id
1 'polypeptide(L)'
;MKYGWIKEIPEYEKYFTTDQRDSIELIGFEAYMVLHERFEKTSIHFSSAPIMMLKKAWAIKNKHIPYNQAARILGVSEKTIYNWREEKNLDNYNLFDGKK
;
A
#
# COMPACT_ATOMS: atom_id res chain seq x y z
N MET A 1 8.22 -12.70 22.03
CA MET A 1 8.40 -11.41 21.32
C MET A 1 9.32 -10.52 22.13
N LYS A 2 10.25 -9.78 21.51
CA LYS A 2 11.26 -8.92 22.18
C LYS A 2 10.64 -7.85 23.11
N TYR A 3 9.40 -7.45 22.87
CA TYR A 3 8.74 -6.32 23.53
C TYR A 3 7.55 -6.71 24.44
N GLY A 4 7.46 -7.97 24.89
CA GLY A 4 6.33 -8.44 25.71
C GLY A 4 6.14 -7.65 27.02
N TRP A 5 7.23 -7.13 27.58
CA TRP A 5 7.25 -6.35 28.82
C TRP A 5 6.50 -5.01 28.73
N ILE A 6 6.23 -4.49 27.54
CA ILE A 6 5.56 -3.19 27.37
C ILE A 6 4.16 -3.19 27.99
N LYS A 7 3.42 -4.31 27.89
CA LYS A 7 2.08 -4.45 28.46
C LYS A 7 2.06 -4.50 29.99
N GLU A 8 3.21 -4.71 30.62
CA GLU A 8 3.35 -4.69 32.08
C GLU A 8 3.43 -3.26 32.63
N ILE A 9 3.65 -2.27 31.76
CA ILE A 9 3.69 -0.85 32.13
C ILE A 9 2.27 -0.30 32.19
N PRO A 10 1.83 0.27 33.33
CA PRO A 10 0.55 0.97 33.42
C PRO A 10 0.46 2.10 32.39
N GLU A 11 -0.66 2.16 31.68
CA GLU A 11 -0.93 3.22 30.69
C GLU A 11 0.09 3.33 29.54
N TYR A 12 0.78 2.22 29.22
CA TYR A 12 1.80 2.17 28.15
C TYR A 12 1.32 2.75 26.80
N GLU A 13 0.02 2.69 26.54
CA GLU A 13 -0.64 3.24 25.35
C GLU A 13 -0.39 4.75 25.17
N LYS A 14 -0.21 5.51 26.27
CA LYS A 14 0.02 6.96 26.24
C LYS A 14 1.39 7.35 25.68
N TYR A 15 2.32 6.40 25.59
CA TYR A 15 3.68 6.64 25.06
C TYR A 15 3.74 6.54 23.54
N PHE A 16 2.68 6.04 22.88
CA PHE A 16 2.60 6.00 21.43
C PHE A 16 2.01 7.30 20.88
N THR A 17 2.49 7.71 19.71
CA THR A 17 1.88 8.82 18.96
C THR A 17 0.46 8.44 18.50
N THR A 18 -0.33 9.42 18.07
CA THR A 18 -1.67 9.14 17.49
C THR A 18 -1.59 8.17 16.32
N ASP A 19 -0.73 8.42 15.33
CA ASP A 19 -0.57 7.51 14.17
C ASP A 19 -0.16 6.08 14.57
N GLN A 20 0.66 5.95 15.61
CA GLN A 20 1.06 4.63 16.13
C GLN A 20 -0.10 3.93 16.84
N ARG A 21 -0.92 4.67 17.61
CA ARG A 21 -2.13 4.11 18.24
C ARG A 21 -3.15 3.67 17.19
N ASP A 22 -3.38 4.50 16.18
CA ASP A 22 -4.27 4.15 15.06
C ASP A 22 -3.77 2.90 14.34
N SER A 23 -2.45 2.77 14.16
CA SER A 23 -1.83 1.57 13.60
C SER A 23 -2.03 0.35 14.51
N ILE A 24 -1.78 0.48 15.81
CA ILE A 24 -1.95 -0.59 16.80
C ILE A 24 -3.41 -1.05 16.85
N GLU A 25 -4.38 -0.15 16.78
CA GLU A 25 -5.81 -0.47 16.73
C GLU A 25 -6.16 -1.22 15.45
N LEU A 26 -5.61 -0.80 14.31
CA LEU A 26 -5.88 -1.40 13.01
C LEU A 26 -5.33 -2.83 12.87
N ILE A 27 -4.10 -3.10 13.29
CA ILE A 27 -3.41 -4.39 13.06
C ILE A 27 -3.17 -5.22 14.32
N GLY A 28 -3.46 -4.66 15.49
CA GLY A 28 -3.16 -5.26 16.79
C GLY A 28 -1.73 -5.00 17.26
N PHE A 29 -1.56 -4.93 18.59
CA PHE A 29 -0.29 -4.64 19.24
C PHE A 29 0.84 -5.59 18.83
N GLU A 30 0.56 -6.90 18.76
CA GLU A 30 1.57 -7.90 18.45
C GLU A 30 2.13 -7.73 17.02
N ALA A 31 1.26 -7.50 16.03
CA ALA A 31 1.69 -7.27 14.66
C ALA A 31 2.47 -5.95 14.51
N TYR A 32 2.01 -4.91 15.21
CA TYR A 32 2.73 -3.63 15.26
C TYR A 32 4.14 -3.79 15.84
N MET A 33 4.31 -4.58 16.91
CA MET A 33 5.64 -4.86 17.47
C MET A 33 6.56 -5.63 16.51
N VAL A 34 6.02 -6.56 15.70
CA VAL A 34 6.80 -7.24 14.66
C VAL A 34 7.29 -6.24 13.60
N LEU A 35 6.42 -5.33 13.15
CA LEU A 35 6.81 -4.27 12.22
C LEU A 35 7.86 -3.35 12.84
N HIS A 36 7.65 -2.92 14.09
CA HIS A 36 8.58 -2.07 14.80
C HIS A 36 9.96 -2.73 14.93
N GLU A 37 10.02 -4.01 15.31
CA GLU A 37 11.28 -4.76 15.41
C GLU A 37 12.01 -4.83 14.06
N ARG A 38 11.27 -5.12 12.99
CA ARG A 38 11.84 -5.29 11.65
C ARG A 38 12.42 -3.99 11.08
N PHE A 39 11.81 -2.86 11.41
CA PHE A 39 12.13 -1.56 10.83
C PHE A 39 12.61 -0.55 11.87
N GLU A 40 13.08 -0.99 13.05
CA GLU A 40 13.47 -0.11 14.16
C GLU A 40 14.53 0.95 13.77
N LYS A 41 15.33 0.66 12.74
CA LYS A 41 16.42 1.51 12.24
C LYS A 41 16.06 2.30 10.99
N THR A 42 14.80 2.29 10.55
CA THR A 42 14.38 2.89 9.27
C THR A 42 13.03 3.55 9.41
N SER A 43 12.95 4.84 9.05
CA SER A 43 11.66 5.50 8.89
C SER A 43 10.96 4.96 7.64
N ILE A 44 9.76 4.41 7.81
CA ILE A 44 8.94 3.91 6.70
C ILE A 44 7.92 4.98 6.32
N HIS A 45 7.95 5.39 5.05
CA HIS A 45 6.91 6.21 4.47
C HIS A 45 6.09 5.41 3.46
N PHE A 46 4.78 5.31 3.67
CA PHE A 46 3.86 4.63 2.75
C PHE A 46 3.46 5.57 1.61
N SER A 47 4.25 5.57 0.54
CA SER A 47 3.92 6.33 -0.67
C SER A 47 2.76 5.70 -1.44
N SER A 48 1.90 6.52 -2.03
CA SER A 48 0.86 6.08 -2.97
C SER A 48 1.40 5.67 -4.34
N ALA A 49 2.68 5.95 -4.64
CA ALA A 49 3.27 5.70 -5.96
C ALA A 49 3.21 4.22 -6.40
N PRO A 50 3.57 3.23 -5.57
CA PRO A 50 3.47 1.81 -5.95
C PRO A 50 2.02 1.39 -6.25
N ILE A 51 1.06 1.85 -5.44
CA ILE A 51 -0.37 1.58 -5.66
C ILE A 51 -0.82 2.18 -6.99
N MET A 52 -0.39 3.40 -7.31
CA MET A 52 -0.72 4.04 -8.58
C MET A 52 -0.13 3.29 -9.78
N MET A 53 1.11 2.79 -9.66
CA MET A 53 1.73 1.97 -10.70
C MET A 53 0.97 0.66 -10.92
N LEU A 54 0.51 0.01 -9.85
CA LEU A 54 -0.31 -1.20 -9.95
C LEU A 54 -1.68 -0.92 -10.59
N LYS A 55 -2.33 0.19 -10.25
CA LYS A 55 -3.58 0.63 -10.92
C LYS A 55 -3.36 0.85 -12.42
N LYS A 56 -2.27 1.52 -12.81
CA LYS A 56 -1.89 1.71 -14.22
C LYS A 56 -1.68 0.37 -14.92
N ALA A 57 -0.89 -0.53 -14.32
CA ALA A 57 -0.63 -1.85 -14.89
C ALA A 57 -1.92 -2.67 -15.09
N TRP A 58 -2.83 -2.62 -14.12
CA TRP A 58 -4.14 -3.25 -14.25
C TRP A 58 -4.97 -2.63 -15.37
N ALA A 59 -4.99 -1.30 -15.50
CA ALA A 59 -5.77 -0.59 -16.51
C ALA A 59 -5.32 -0.94 -17.94
N ILE A 60 -4.00 -1.11 -18.13
CA ILE A 60 -3.38 -1.52 -19.40
C ILE A 60 -3.75 -2.97 -19.74
N LYS A 61 -3.54 -3.90 -18.79
CA LYS A 61 -3.84 -5.33 -18.98
C LYS A 61 -5.32 -5.56 -19.29
N ASN A 62 -6.21 -4.78 -18.69
CA ASN A 62 -7.66 -4.90 -18.85
C ASN A 62 -8.23 -3.85 -19.81
N LYS A 63 -7.54 -3.55 -20.92
CA LYS A 63 -7.97 -2.52 -21.90
C LYS A 63 -9.36 -2.76 -22.51
N HIS A 64 -9.83 -4.01 -22.50
CA HIS A 64 -11.16 -4.39 -22.99
C HIS A 64 -12.29 -3.87 -22.09
N ILE A 65 -12.02 -3.54 -20.82
CA ILE A 65 -13.01 -2.97 -19.91
C ILE A 65 -13.25 -1.50 -20.28
N PRO A 66 -14.51 -1.02 -20.41
CA PRO A 66 -14.82 0.38 -20.69
C PRO A 66 -14.17 1.36 -19.71
N TYR A 67 -13.82 2.57 -20.19
CA TYR A 67 -13.10 3.59 -19.42
C TYR A 67 -13.79 3.94 -18.09
N ASN A 68 -15.11 4.20 -18.13
CA ASN A 68 -15.92 4.54 -16.96
C ASN A 68 -15.94 3.44 -15.89
N GLN A 69 -16.04 2.17 -16.30
CA GLN A 69 -16.03 1.03 -15.38
C GLN A 69 -14.65 0.85 -14.75
N ALA A 70 -13.58 0.94 -15.55
CA ALA A 70 -12.21 0.86 -15.06
C ALA A 70 -11.89 1.99 -14.07
N ALA A 71 -12.33 3.22 -14.36
CA ALA A 71 -12.19 4.39 -13.49
C ALA A 71 -12.86 4.15 -12.13
N ARG A 72 -14.09 3.60 -12.12
CA ARG A 72 -14.82 3.26 -10.89
C ARG A 72 -14.14 2.15 -10.09
N ILE A 73 -13.66 1.09 -10.74
CA ILE A 73 -12.97 -0.02 -10.08
C ILE A 73 -11.68 0.47 -9.41
N LEU A 74 -10.91 1.29 -10.10
CA LEU A 74 -9.61 1.75 -9.62
C LEU A 74 -9.69 3.02 -8.75
N GLY A 75 -10.87 3.66 -8.65
CA GLY A 75 -11.05 4.91 -7.93
C GLY A 75 -10.19 6.05 -8.49
N VAL A 76 -10.21 6.24 -9.81
CA VAL A 76 -9.51 7.33 -10.51
C VAL A 76 -10.41 7.96 -11.58
N SER A 77 -9.98 9.03 -12.24
CA SER A 77 -10.75 9.65 -13.33
C SER A 77 -10.68 8.84 -14.63
N GLU A 78 -11.70 8.94 -15.49
CA GLU A 78 -11.68 8.31 -16.83
C GLU A 78 -10.51 8.82 -17.69
N LYS A 79 -10.18 10.11 -17.57
CA LYS A 79 -9.01 10.72 -18.21
C LYS A 79 -7.71 10.04 -17.80
N THR A 80 -7.59 9.68 -16.52
CA THR A 80 -6.43 8.93 -16.01
C THR A 80 -6.32 7.56 -16.69
N ILE A 81 -7.44 6.84 -16.85
CA ILE A 81 -7.47 5.55 -17.55
C ILE A 81 -7.08 5.72 -19.03
N TYR A 82 -7.64 6.73 -19.71
CA TYR A 82 -7.29 7.06 -21.08
C TYR A 82 -5.79 7.30 -21.24
N ASN A 83 -5.23 8.19 -20.41
CA ASN A 83 -3.80 8.51 -20.46
C ASN A 83 -2.94 7.26 -20.27
N TRP A 84 -3.29 6.39 -19.32
CA TRP A 84 -2.53 5.17 -19.05
C TRP A 84 -2.58 4.14 -20.18
N ARG A 85 -3.72 4.01 -20.86
CA ARG A 85 -3.90 3.01 -21.93
C ARG A 85 -3.33 3.47 -23.27
N GLU A 86 -3.27 4.77 -23.50
CA GLU A 86 -2.80 5.36 -24.76
C GLU A 86 -1.34 5.88 -24.66
N GLU A 87 -0.69 5.73 -23.51
CA GLU A 87 0.70 6.12 -23.32
C GLU A 87 1.61 5.31 -24.26
N LYS A 88 2.35 5.96 -25.16
CA LYS A 88 3.35 5.28 -25.98
C LYS A 88 4.53 4.88 -25.07
N ASN A 89 5.01 3.62 -25.18
CA ASN A 89 6.00 2.92 -24.32
C ASN A 89 5.43 1.89 -23.30
N LEU A 90 4.31 1.24 -23.62
CA LEU A 90 3.68 0.22 -22.77
C LEU A 90 4.46 -1.09 -22.64
N ASP A 91 5.43 -1.35 -23.51
CA ASP A 91 6.25 -2.57 -23.51
C ASP A 91 7.13 -2.73 -22.26
N ASN A 92 7.23 -1.68 -21.42
CA ASN A 92 8.01 -1.70 -20.18
C ASN A 92 7.24 -2.22 -18.96
N TYR A 93 5.95 -2.52 -19.06
CA TYR A 93 5.16 -3.10 -17.97
C TYR A 93 4.99 -4.62 -18.12
N ASN A 94 6.10 -5.33 -18.38
CA ASN A 94 6.24 -6.77 -18.11
C ASN A 94 6.25 -7.03 -16.58
N LEU A 95 5.26 -6.51 -15.84
CA LEU A 95 5.16 -6.66 -14.39
C LEU A 95 4.63 -8.04 -13.97
N PHE A 96 4.17 -8.86 -14.92
CA PHE A 96 3.51 -10.14 -14.61
C PHE A 96 3.98 -11.33 -15.45
N ASP A 97 4.93 -11.16 -16.37
CA ASP A 97 5.51 -12.27 -17.13
C ASP A 97 6.72 -12.87 -16.37
N GLY A 98 6.37 -13.75 -15.43
CA GLY A 98 7.05 -15.03 -15.24
C GLY A 98 8.53 -15.01 -14.84
N LYS A 99 8.79 -15.01 -13.54
CA LYS A 99 9.71 -16.01 -12.96
C LYS A 99 8.89 -17.01 -12.15
N LYS A 100 8.55 -18.12 -12.80
CA LYS A 100 8.28 -19.40 -12.12
C LYS A 100 9.58 -19.98 -11.62
#